data_AF-A0A925FNS8-F1
#
_entry.id   AF-A0A925FNS8-F1
#
_cell.length_a   1.000
_cell.length_b   1.000
_cell.length_c   1.000
_cell.angle_alpha   90.00
_cell.angle_beta   90.00
_cell.angle_gamma   90.00
#
_symmetry.space_group_name_H-M   'P 1'
#
loop_
_entity.id
_entity.type
_entity.pdbx_description
1 polymer ?
#
loop_
_entity_poly.entity_id
_entity_poly.type
_entity_poly.pdbx_seq_one_letter_code
_entity_poly.pdbx_strand_id
1 'polypeptide(L)'
;MPETLLSLYQNSDSIHIARFDKTEDGEVSEDTPDYTAISIKKHFSISSSLKGESRKFFVLDEVDYRYKNTGAVSEGPDESEEMEDEEGIVPLEPGDSLLLFLKKSEDGEDPKLTDYRDGTKKLSTEEIGVYEARIKELNSIFAAEKVEASDIVQWLIRCAEDPATRWEGTFELLQSAQNMEWQEKSAQELKEKIARGEVIEPEDAGAEQSEELFETGSIIFAKMLDANQKQALSDLLLNGASANAEGEEESRSIRGDAELVELVQRWGDARLPTYLLEQLRNSSDAYAVSELMNSISAILDDQQASSLAERYSEIAYEEDSGEVETENEPENEASADVDSQVNSITEDSENDAPAASSFEDEAVVESEREEPKKLTYKEVRQDILARFLERCEKVLAKKPQVHIQN
;
A
#
# COMPACT_ATOMS: atom_id res chain seq x y z
N MET A 1 9.14 0.68 9.59
CA MET A 1 8.75 0.98 8.19
C MET A 1 9.82 0.40 7.30
N PRO A 2 9.48 -0.11 6.10
CA PRO A 2 10.50 -0.59 5.18
C PRO A 2 11.44 0.55 4.76
N GLU A 3 12.73 0.26 4.65
CA GLU A 3 13.75 1.24 4.27
C GLU A 3 13.94 1.26 2.74
N THR A 4 13.91 2.47 2.20
CA THR A 4 14.08 2.72 0.77
C THR A 4 15.56 2.78 0.39
N LEU A 5 15.85 2.73 -0.90
CA LEU A 5 17.20 2.90 -1.43
C LEU A 5 17.81 4.26 -1.04
N LEU A 6 17.02 5.33 -0.97
CA LEU A 6 17.52 6.65 -0.59
C LEU A 6 17.90 6.68 0.90
N SER A 7 17.03 6.19 1.78
CA SER A 7 17.30 6.11 3.22
C SER A 7 18.49 5.20 3.52
N LEU A 8 18.51 3.99 2.96
CA LEU A 8 19.64 3.06 3.10
C LEU A 8 20.94 3.70 2.59
N TYR A 9 20.91 4.40 1.45
CA TYR A 9 22.08 5.09 0.94
C TYR A 9 22.59 6.17 1.89
N GLN A 10 21.72 6.98 2.47
CA GLN A 10 22.11 8.06 3.39
C GLN A 10 22.68 7.50 4.69
N ASN A 11 22.07 6.44 5.22
CA ASN A 11 22.41 5.84 6.50
C ASN A 11 23.60 4.87 6.43
N SER A 12 24.02 4.46 5.23
CA SER A 12 25.19 3.59 5.02
C SER A 12 26.50 4.37 4.92
N ASP A 13 27.54 3.86 5.57
CA ASP A 13 28.92 4.28 5.34
C ASP A 13 29.53 3.62 4.10
N SER A 14 29.13 2.39 3.79
CA SER A 14 29.58 1.68 2.61
C SER A 14 28.48 0.82 1.99
N ILE A 15 28.54 0.66 0.66
CA ILE A 15 27.56 -0.12 -0.10
C ILE A 15 28.33 -1.04 -1.04
N HIS A 16 28.00 -2.32 -1.04
CA HIS A 16 28.71 -3.35 -1.79
C HIS A 16 27.77 -4.22 -2.60
N ILE A 17 28.24 -4.65 -3.78
CA ILE A 17 27.67 -5.79 -4.48
C ILE A 17 28.41 -7.01 -3.98
N ALA A 18 27.68 -8.00 -3.48
CA ALA A 18 28.25 -9.20 -2.90
C ALA A 18 27.58 -10.46 -3.45
N ARG A 19 28.25 -11.60 -3.24
CA ARG A 19 27.66 -12.93 -3.40
C ARG A 19 27.63 -13.61 -2.05
N PHE A 20 26.49 -14.21 -1.72
CA PHE A 20 26.38 -15.02 -0.53
C PHE A 20 27.11 -16.35 -0.74
N ASP A 21 28.00 -16.71 0.19
CA ASP A 21 28.84 -17.90 0.09
C ASP A 21 28.27 -19.06 0.91
N LYS A 22 27.99 -18.84 2.19
CA LYS A 22 27.51 -19.86 3.13
C LYS A 22 27.03 -19.25 4.45
N THR A 23 26.20 -20.00 5.18
CA THR A 23 25.96 -19.82 6.62
C THR A 23 26.81 -20.82 7.41
N GLU A 24 27.40 -20.37 8.51
CA GLU A 24 28.16 -21.20 9.44
C GLU A 24 27.57 -21.07 10.85
N ASP A 25 27.12 -22.21 11.41
CA ASP A 25 26.66 -22.29 12.79
C ASP A 25 27.84 -22.11 13.75
N GLY A 26 27.70 -21.18 14.68
CA GLY A 26 28.62 -20.86 15.75
C GLY A 26 28.23 -21.53 17.07
N GLU A 27 28.59 -20.88 18.17
CA GLU A 27 28.32 -21.39 19.52
C GLU A 27 26.86 -21.16 19.94
N VAL A 28 26.33 -22.08 20.75
CA VAL A 28 25.03 -21.92 21.41
C VAL A 28 25.19 -20.84 22.48
N SER A 29 24.53 -19.71 22.27
CA SER A 29 24.55 -18.57 23.19
C SER A 29 23.55 -18.72 24.32
N GLU A 30 22.39 -19.32 24.04
CA GLU A 30 21.32 -19.57 25.02
C GLU A 30 20.63 -20.90 24.71
N ASP A 31 20.36 -21.70 25.74
CA ASP A 31 19.68 -22.98 25.61
C ASP A 31 18.57 -23.09 26.66
N THR A 32 17.33 -22.81 26.24
CA THR A 32 16.14 -22.87 27.10
C THR A 32 15.33 -24.14 26.81
N PRO A 33 14.32 -24.49 27.62
CA PRO A 33 13.40 -25.57 27.29
C PRO A 33 12.63 -25.33 25.98
N ASP A 34 12.38 -24.07 25.62
CA ASP A 34 11.51 -23.69 24.51
C ASP A 34 12.31 -23.43 23.21
N TYR A 35 13.56 -22.95 23.30
CA TYR A 35 14.38 -22.64 22.14
C TYR A 35 15.89 -22.75 22.40
N THR A 36 16.67 -22.81 21.31
CA THR A 36 18.13 -22.71 21.30
C THR A 36 18.54 -21.50 20.47
N ALA A 37 19.23 -20.53 21.06
CA ALA A 37 19.80 -19.38 20.35
C ALA A 37 21.24 -19.69 19.93
N ILE A 38 21.48 -19.77 18.63
CA ILE A 38 22.78 -20.14 18.05
C ILE A 38 23.33 -18.93 17.31
N SER A 39 24.58 -18.54 17.60
CA SER A 39 25.23 -17.52 16.78
C SER A 39 25.46 -18.09 15.38
N ILE A 40 25.01 -17.41 14.34
CA ILE A 40 25.26 -17.80 12.95
C ILE A 40 26.13 -16.75 12.26
N LYS A 41 26.99 -17.21 11.35
CA LYS A 41 27.85 -16.34 10.54
C LYS A 41 27.50 -16.49 9.07
N LYS A 42 26.99 -15.44 8.44
CA LYS A 42 26.73 -15.38 7.00
C LYS A 42 27.95 -14.80 6.30
N HIS A 43 28.54 -15.55 5.38
CA HIS A 43 29.75 -15.15 4.65
C HIS A 43 29.39 -14.59 3.27
N PHE A 44 29.99 -13.46 2.93
CA PHE A 44 29.76 -12.77 1.66
C PHE A 44 31.08 -12.44 0.97
N SER A 45 31.18 -12.78 -0.31
CA SER A 45 32.26 -12.39 -1.20
C SER A 45 31.90 -11.10 -1.92
N ILE A 46 32.68 -10.03 -1.70
CA ILE A 46 32.41 -8.71 -2.29
C ILE A 46 33.02 -8.64 -3.69
N SER A 47 32.16 -8.40 -4.69
CA SER A 47 32.58 -8.26 -6.09
C SER A 47 32.84 -6.81 -6.48
N SER A 48 32.09 -5.86 -5.92
CA SER A 48 32.21 -4.43 -6.19
C SER A 48 31.85 -3.59 -4.96
N SER A 49 32.45 -2.41 -4.86
CA SER A 49 32.13 -1.41 -3.82
C SER A 49 31.61 -0.16 -4.49
N LEU A 50 30.36 0.20 -4.19
CA LEU A 50 29.65 1.31 -4.80
C LEU A 50 29.76 2.60 -3.99
N LYS A 51 29.89 2.48 -2.66
CA LYS A 51 30.12 3.57 -1.71
C LYS A 51 31.10 3.09 -0.64
N GLY A 52 31.94 3.99 -0.13
CA GLY A 52 32.88 3.69 0.97
C GLY A 52 34.14 2.91 0.53
N GLU A 53 34.85 2.35 1.51
CA GLU A 53 36.13 1.67 1.30
C GLU A 53 35.96 0.30 0.63
N SER A 54 36.86 -0.04 -0.29
CA SER A 54 36.83 -1.35 -0.97
C SER A 54 37.14 -2.50 -0.01
N ARG A 55 36.34 -3.56 -0.09
CA ARG A 55 36.48 -4.79 0.70
C ARG A 55 36.41 -6.02 -0.20
N LYS A 56 36.97 -7.14 0.26
CA LYS A 56 36.94 -8.43 -0.47
C LYS A 56 35.95 -9.41 0.11
N PHE A 57 35.69 -9.34 1.41
CA PHE A 57 34.78 -10.22 2.12
C PHE A 57 34.06 -9.44 3.22
N PHE A 58 32.89 -9.92 3.59
CA PHE A 58 32.10 -9.45 4.72
C PHE A 58 31.50 -10.66 5.44
N VAL A 59 31.48 -10.63 6.77
CA VAL A 59 30.86 -11.67 7.59
C VAL A 59 29.85 -10.97 8.47
N LEU A 60 28.61 -11.42 8.39
CA LEU A 60 27.52 -10.93 9.22
C LEU A 60 27.27 -11.95 10.33
N ASP A 61 27.47 -11.50 11.56
CA ASP A 61 27.17 -12.29 12.76
C ASP A 61 25.73 -11.98 13.22
N GLU A 62 24.89 -13.01 13.27
CA GLU A 62 23.49 -12.94 13.73
C GLU A 62 23.23 -14.00 14.82
N VAL A 63 22.04 -13.98 15.42
CA VAL A 63 21.56 -14.99 16.35
C VAL A 63 20.31 -15.64 15.75
N ASP A 64 20.36 -16.95 15.55
CA ASP A 64 19.27 -17.77 15.05
C ASP A 64 18.55 -18.47 16.21
N TYR A 65 17.23 -18.30 16.31
CA TYR A 65 16.41 -18.88 17.36
C TYR A 65 15.71 -20.15 16.86
N ARG A 66 16.20 -21.32 17.30
CA ARG A 66 15.64 -22.63 16.93
C ARG A 66 14.72 -23.14 18.02
N TYR A 67 13.42 -23.02 17.80
CA TYR A 67 12.41 -23.51 18.73
C TYR A 67 12.44 -25.05 18.80
N LYS A 68 12.55 -25.57 20.02
CA LYS A 68 12.49 -27.01 20.27
C LYS A 68 11.02 -27.37 20.23
N ASN A 69 10.59 -28.12 19.21
CA ASN A 69 9.21 -28.62 19.10
C ASN A 69 8.78 -29.23 20.44
N THR A 70 8.09 -28.44 21.27
CA THR A 70 7.46 -28.93 22.49
C THR A 70 6.38 -29.86 21.98
N GLY A 71 6.49 -31.15 22.26
CA GLY A 71 5.68 -32.23 21.67
C GLY A 71 4.17 -32.18 21.98
N ALA A 72 3.52 -31.04 21.80
CA ALA A 72 2.11 -30.94 21.51
C ALA A 72 1.92 -31.56 20.12
N VAL A 73 1.64 -32.86 20.14
CA VAL A 73 1.04 -33.62 19.06
C VAL A 73 -0.25 -32.88 18.68
N SER A 74 -0.17 -31.93 17.76
CA SER A 74 -1.33 -31.47 17.01
C SER A 74 -1.63 -32.57 16.01
N GLU A 75 -2.44 -33.55 16.43
CA GLU A 75 -3.09 -34.54 15.56
C GLU A 75 -4.26 -33.87 14.77
N GLY A 76 -4.07 -32.62 14.37
CA GLY A 76 -4.86 -31.92 13.37
C GLY A 76 -4.23 -32.13 11.99
N PRO A 77 -5.03 -32.22 10.92
CA PRO A 77 -4.52 -32.43 9.57
C PRO A 77 -3.68 -31.22 9.14
N ASP A 78 -2.35 -31.35 9.20
CA ASP A 78 -1.32 -30.69 8.37
C ASP A 78 -1.59 -29.22 7.96
N GLU A 79 -2.27 -28.47 8.83
CA GLU A 79 -2.17 -27.02 8.92
C GLU A 79 -0.84 -26.79 9.64
N SER A 80 0.28 -27.02 8.94
CA SER A 80 1.39 -26.10 9.13
C SER A 80 0.79 -24.75 8.78
N GLU A 81 0.24 -24.08 9.80
CA GLU A 81 -0.09 -22.67 9.76
C GLU A 81 1.05 -22.05 8.98
N GLU A 82 0.73 -21.67 7.75
CA GLU A 82 1.45 -20.67 6.99
C GLU A 82 1.51 -19.51 7.98
N MET A 83 2.52 -19.53 8.86
CA MET A 83 2.90 -18.37 9.64
C MET A 83 3.26 -17.41 8.54
N GLU A 84 2.25 -16.62 8.17
CA GLU A 84 2.20 -15.69 7.06
C GLU A 84 3.61 -15.18 6.87
N ASP A 85 4.22 -15.65 5.77
CA ASP A 85 5.61 -15.41 5.42
C ASP A 85 5.99 -14.04 5.96
N GLU A 86 6.79 -13.99 7.03
CA GLU A 86 7.19 -12.74 7.67
C GLU A 86 7.84 -11.91 6.57
N GLU A 87 7.06 -10.98 6.01
CA GLU A 87 7.09 -10.68 4.57
C GLU A 87 8.51 -10.30 4.14
N GLY A 88 9.17 -11.22 3.43
CA GLY A 88 10.33 -10.88 2.62
C GLY A 88 11.71 -11.34 3.10
N ILE A 89 11.86 -12.18 4.13
CA ILE A 89 13.16 -12.84 4.39
C ILE A 89 13.27 -14.08 3.49
N VAL A 90 13.55 -13.86 2.20
CA VAL A 90 13.84 -14.95 1.26
C VAL A 90 15.13 -15.66 1.72
N PRO A 91 15.10 -16.99 1.94
CA PRO A 91 16.30 -17.73 2.29
C PRO A 91 17.43 -17.49 1.29
N LEU A 92 18.64 -17.28 1.82
CA LEU A 92 19.83 -17.07 1.00
C LEU A 92 20.44 -18.41 0.60
N GLU A 93 20.69 -18.58 -0.69
CA GLU A 93 21.35 -19.73 -1.27
C GLU A 93 22.76 -19.35 -1.75
N PRO A 94 23.77 -20.21 -1.57
CA PRO A 94 25.11 -19.96 -2.07
C PRO A 94 25.12 -19.58 -3.56
N GLY A 95 25.69 -18.42 -3.87
CA GLY A 95 25.74 -17.84 -5.22
C GLY A 95 24.73 -16.73 -5.47
N ASP A 96 23.74 -16.54 -4.59
CA ASP A 96 22.84 -15.38 -4.63
C ASP A 96 23.62 -14.08 -4.68
N SER A 97 23.16 -13.14 -5.51
CA SER A 97 23.77 -11.83 -5.64
C SER A 97 22.97 -10.80 -4.87
N LEU A 98 23.66 -9.97 -4.09
CA LEU A 98 23.04 -9.07 -3.13
C LEU A 98 23.65 -7.68 -3.16
N LEU A 99 22.86 -6.69 -2.77
CA LEU A 99 23.34 -5.40 -2.28
C LEU A 99 23.41 -5.42 -0.76
N LEU A 100 24.57 -5.01 -0.23
CA LEU A 100 24.82 -4.87 1.20
C LEU A 100 25.00 -3.39 1.54
N PHE A 101 24.20 -2.90 2.49
CA PHE A 101 24.19 -1.54 3.01
C PHE A 101 24.77 -1.56 4.42
N LEU A 102 26.00 -1.08 4.60
CA LEU A 102 26.75 -1.23 5.85
C LEU A 102 26.99 0.12 6.54
N LYS A 103 26.84 0.13 7.86
CA LYS A 103 27.18 1.26 8.74
C LYS A 103 28.33 0.86 9.68
N LYS A 104 29.24 1.79 9.96
CA LYS A 104 30.31 1.60 10.93
C LYS A 104 29.72 1.50 12.33
N SER A 105 30.19 0.52 13.10
CA SER A 105 29.85 0.44 14.52
C SER A 105 30.47 1.62 15.27
N GLU A 106 29.75 2.20 16.23
CA GLU A 106 30.23 3.33 17.06
C GLU A 106 31.47 2.94 17.87
N ASP A 107 31.57 1.67 18.26
CA ASP A 107 32.66 1.12 19.07
C ASP A 107 33.93 0.78 18.26
N GLY A 108 33.93 1.06 16.95
CA GLY A 108 35.02 0.68 16.05
C GLY A 108 35.10 -0.83 15.76
N GLU A 109 34.03 -1.57 16.09
CA GLU A 109 33.82 -2.97 15.71
C GLU A 109 33.63 -3.11 14.19
N ASP A 110 33.52 -4.37 13.73
CA ASP A 110 33.15 -4.69 12.36
C ASP A 110 31.84 -3.99 11.95
N PRO A 111 31.72 -3.50 10.70
CA PRO A 111 30.50 -2.87 10.24
C PRO A 111 29.29 -3.78 10.37
N LYS A 112 28.13 -3.18 10.61
CA LYS A 112 26.85 -3.87 10.73
C LYS A 112 25.97 -3.49 9.54
N LEU A 113 24.92 -4.27 9.28
CA LEU A 113 23.90 -3.84 8.35
C LEU A 113 23.29 -2.52 8.83
N THR A 114 22.98 -1.63 7.89
CA THR A 114 22.38 -0.32 8.18
C THR A 114 20.98 -0.48 8.75
N ASP A 115 20.24 -1.46 8.23
CA ASP A 115 18.98 -1.94 8.77
C ASP A 115 18.99 -3.47 8.78
N TYR A 116 18.35 -4.09 9.77
CA TYR A 116 18.34 -5.55 9.91
C TYR A 116 17.57 -6.25 8.79
N ARG A 117 16.44 -5.68 8.36
CA ARG A 117 15.54 -6.28 7.36
C ARG A 117 15.95 -5.87 5.95
N ASP A 118 16.16 -4.57 5.74
CA ASP A 118 16.33 -3.98 4.41
C ASP A 118 17.80 -3.67 4.06
N GLY A 119 18.72 -3.81 5.03
CA GLY A 119 20.15 -3.61 4.80
C GLY A 119 20.80 -4.64 3.87
N THR A 120 20.07 -5.70 3.53
CA THR A 120 20.45 -6.69 2.52
C THR A 120 19.33 -6.85 1.50
N LYS A 121 19.60 -6.60 0.22
CA LYS A 121 18.64 -6.82 -0.88
C LYS A 121 19.14 -7.94 -1.79
N LYS A 122 18.45 -9.08 -1.80
CA LYS A 122 18.65 -10.16 -2.77
C LYS A 122 18.05 -9.74 -4.10
N LEU A 123 18.85 -9.78 -5.17
CA LEU A 123 18.48 -9.26 -6.48
C LEU A 123 18.98 -10.19 -7.58
N SER A 124 18.26 -10.23 -8.69
CA SER A 124 18.76 -10.85 -9.92
C SER A 124 19.96 -10.06 -10.48
N THR A 125 20.70 -10.67 -11.41
CA THR A 125 21.84 -9.99 -12.04
C THR A 125 21.42 -8.74 -12.83
N GLU A 126 20.23 -8.76 -13.44
CA GLU A 126 19.68 -7.63 -14.20
C GLU A 126 19.31 -6.48 -13.25
N GLU A 127 18.59 -6.78 -12.17
CA GLU A 127 18.22 -5.78 -11.15
C GLU A 127 19.44 -5.14 -10.49
N ILE A 128 20.49 -5.92 -10.20
CA ILE A 128 21.75 -5.36 -9.67
C ILE A 128 22.32 -4.27 -10.58
N GLY A 129 22.25 -4.45 -11.89
CA GLY A 129 22.70 -3.44 -12.85
C GLY A 129 21.90 -2.14 -12.74
N VAL A 130 20.58 -2.24 -12.55
CA VAL A 130 19.69 -1.08 -12.36
C VAL A 130 20.01 -0.37 -11.04
N TYR A 131 20.08 -1.10 -9.92
CA TYR A 131 20.39 -0.50 -8.62
C TYR A 131 21.80 0.09 -8.58
N GLU A 132 22.79 -0.56 -9.20
CA GLU A 132 24.15 0.00 -9.33
C GLU A 132 24.13 1.35 -10.06
N ALA A 133 23.34 1.48 -11.13
CA ALA A 133 23.18 2.74 -11.83
C ALA A 133 22.54 3.81 -10.92
N ARG A 134 21.46 3.47 -10.20
CA ARG A 134 20.79 4.39 -9.26
C ARG A 134 21.70 4.85 -8.11
N ILE A 135 22.51 3.95 -7.55
CA ILE A 135 23.48 4.29 -6.50
C ILE A 135 24.59 5.20 -7.04
N LYS A 136 25.05 5.01 -8.29
CA LYS A 136 26.02 5.92 -8.92
C LYS A 136 25.45 7.31 -9.16
N GLU A 137 24.17 7.41 -9.50
CA GLU A 137 23.48 8.71 -9.58
C GLU A 137 23.44 9.39 -8.20
N LEU A 138 23.09 8.66 -7.13
CA LEU A 138 23.14 9.20 -5.75
C LEU A 138 24.55 9.64 -5.36
N ASN A 139 25.58 8.85 -5.65
CA ASN A 139 26.98 9.25 -5.43
C ASN A 139 27.30 10.59 -6.12
N SER A 140 26.75 10.81 -7.32
CA SER A 140 26.97 12.05 -8.07
C SER A 140 26.23 13.23 -7.44
N ILE A 141 24.97 13.03 -7.01
CA ILE A 141 24.16 14.06 -6.34
C ILE A 141 24.79 14.46 -4.99
N PHE A 142 25.19 13.48 -4.18
CA PHE A 142 25.76 13.71 -2.85
C PHE A 142 27.25 14.10 -2.85
N ALA A 143 27.93 14.03 -4.01
CA ALA A 143 29.28 14.58 -4.17
C ALA A 143 29.28 16.09 -4.45
N ALA A 144 28.12 16.68 -4.76
CA ALA A 144 28.00 18.13 -4.96
C ALA A 144 28.23 18.89 -3.64
N GLU A 145 28.69 20.15 -3.72
CA GLU A 145 28.88 21.01 -2.54
C GLU A 145 27.58 21.24 -1.79
N LYS A 146 26.46 21.30 -2.52
CA LYS A 146 25.11 21.40 -1.99
C LYS A 146 24.21 20.44 -2.75
N VAL A 147 23.51 19.60 -2.00
CA VAL A 147 22.49 18.69 -2.54
C VAL A 147 21.22 19.49 -2.79
N GLU A 148 20.79 19.56 -4.05
CA GLU A 148 19.53 20.20 -4.42
C GLU A 148 18.38 19.17 -4.41
N ALA A 149 17.27 19.50 -3.74
CA ALA A 149 16.13 18.60 -3.64
C ALA A 149 15.51 18.26 -5.02
N SER A 150 15.64 19.14 -6.01
CA SER A 150 15.20 18.88 -7.39
C SER A 150 15.94 17.72 -8.03
N ASP A 151 17.22 17.53 -7.72
CA ASP A 151 18.02 16.45 -8.28
C ASP A 151 17.60 15.10 -7.69
N ILE A 152 17.24 15.08 -6.40
CA ILE A 152 16.67 13.90 -5.72
C ILE A 152 15.28 13.57 -6.30
N VAL A 153 14.42 14.57 -6.50
CA VAL A 153 13.09 14.34 -7.12
C VAL A 153 13.22 13.75 -8.52
N GLN A 154 14.12 14.29 -9.35
CA GLN A 154 14.38 13.71 -10.67
C GLN A 154 14.93 12.27 -10.58
N TRP A 155 15.76 11.98 -9.59
CA TRP A 155 16.24 10.63 -9.33
C TRP A 155 15.11 9.69 -8.91
N LEU A 156 14.20 10.11 -8.02
CA LEU A 156 13.03 9.34 -7.59
C LEU A 156 12.09 9.02 -8.76
N ILE A 157 11.87 9.98 -9.67
CA ILE A 157 11.08 9.74 -10.90
C ILE A 157 11.74 8.66 -11.75
N ARG A 158 13.06 8.72 -11.95
CA ARG A 158 13.77 7.67 -12.70
C ARG A 158 13.72 6.31 -12.01
N CYS A 159 13.73 6.28 -10.67
CA CYS A 159 13.49 5.05 -9.93
C CYS A 159 12.08 4.50 -10.22
N ALA A 160 11.05 5.36 -10.16
CA ALA A 160 9.66 5.00 -10.46
C ALA A 160 9.48 4.44 -11.89
N GLU A 161 10.17 5.02 -12.89
CA GLU A 161 10.12 4.60 -14.29
C GLU A 161 10.60 3.16 -14.52
N ASP A 162 11.59 2.69 -13.76
CA ASP A 162 12.18 1.35 -13.93
C ASP A 162 11.50 0.32 -13.01
N PRO A 163 10.93 -0.78 -13.54
CA PRO A 163 10.24 -1.79 -12.72
C PRO A 163 11.04 -2.32 -11.52
N ALA A 164 12.35 -2.47 -11.64
CA ALA A 164 13.19 -3.03 -10.57
C ALA A 164 13.34 -2.07 -9.37
N THR A 165 13.21 -0.77 -9.62
CA THR A 165 13.36 0.29 -8.60
C THR A 165 12.07 1.10 -8.42
N ARG A 166 10.95 0.66 -9.00
CA ARG A 166 9.72 1.45 -9.04
C ARG A 166 9.24 1.79 -7.64
N TRP A 167 9.14 0.75 -6.81
CA TRP A 167 8.80 0.88 -5.40
C TRP A 167 9.68 1.90 -4.66
N GLU A 168 10.99 1.92 -4.93
CA GLU A 168 11.92 2.87 -4.28
C GLU A 168 11.56 4.33 -4.60
N GLY A 169 11.11 4.61 -5.83
CA GLY A 169 10.70 5.94 -6.26
C GLY A 169 9.29 6.31 -5.80
N THR A 170 8.33 5.41 -6.00
CA THR A 170 6.90 5.68 -5.75
C THR A 170 6.59 5.71 -4.26
N PHE A 171 7.19 4.82 -3.46
CA PHE A 171 7.03 4.82 -2.01
C PHE A 171 7.56 6.11 -1.37
N GLU A 172 8.75 6.56 -1.74
CA GLU A 172 9.31 7.83 -1.24
C GLU A 172 8.46 9.05 -1.59
N LEU A 173 7.99 9.12 -2.83
CA LEU A 173 7.12 10.21 -3.27
C LEU A 173 5.76 10.17 -2.55
N LEU A 174 5.23 8.97 -2.29
CA LEU A 174 3.98 8.79 -1.56
C LEU A 174 4.13 9.19 -0.08
N GLN A 175 5.16 8.70 0.61
CA GLN A 175 5.47 9.09 1.99
C GLN A 175 5.66 10.61 2.09
N SER A 176 6.32 11.22 1.11
CA SER A 176 6.44 12.67 1.00
C SER A 176 5.08 13.38 0.97
N ALA A 177 4.16 12.90 0.15
CA ALA A 177 2.81 13.45 0.02
C ALA A 177 1.99 13.27 1.31
N GLN A 178 2.02 12.07 1.90
CA GLN A 178 1.30 11.75 3.14
C GLN A 178 1.80 12.60 4.32
N ASN A 179 3.12 12.74 4.47
CA ASN A 179 3.71 13.58 5.51
C ASN A 179 3.29 15.04 5.36
N MET A 180 3.20 15.54 4.12
CA MET A 180 2.73 16.88 3.85
C MET A 180 1.25 17.08 4.20
N GLU A 181 0.38 16.14 3.81
CA GLU A 181 -1.05 16.17 4.15
C GLU A 181 -1.25 16.16 5.66
N TRP A 182 -0.49 15.33 6.37
CA TRP A 182 -0.50 15.28 7.83
C TRP A 182 -0.09 16.62 8.45
N GLN A 183 1.00 17.24 7.99
CA GLN A 183 1.43 18.56 8.46
C GLN A 183 0.40 19.66 8.18
N GLU A 184 -0.21 19.66 7.00
CA GLU A 184 -1.24 20.64 6.64
C GLU A 184 -2.49 20.50 7.51
N LYS A 185 -2.92 19.26 7.78
CA LYS A 185 -4.02 18.97 8.70
C LYS A 185 -3.69 19.40 10.13
N SER A 186 -2.53 19.03 10.65
CA SER A 186 -2.09 19.43 12.00
C SER A 186 -1.99 20.95 12.13
N ALA A 187 -1.46 21.65 11.12
CA ALA A 187 -1.41 23.11 11.09
C ALA A 187 -2.80 23.75 11.03
N GLN A 188 -3.76 23.15 10.32
CA GLN A 188 -5.14 23.61 10.30
C GLN A 188 -5.83 23.42 11.66
N GLU A 189 -5.71 22.24 12.26
CA GLU A 189 -6.26 21.95 13.59
C GLU A 189 -5.70 22.90 14.66
N LEU A 190 -4.39 23.20 14.61
CA LEU A 190 -3.76 24.18 15.49
C LEU A 190 -4.34 25.58 15.30
N LYS A 191 -4.53 26.03 14.05
CA LYS A 191 -5.18 27.32 13.75
C LYS A 191 -6.60 27.38 14.28
N GLU A 192 -7.36 26.29 14.19
CA GLU A 192 -8.73 26.20 14.71
C GLU A 192 -8.76 26.19 16.25
N LYS A 193 -7.82 25.50 16.92
CA LYS A 193 -7.63 25.56 18.39
C LYS A 193 -7.32 27.00 18.85
N ILE A 194 -6.39 27.67 18.17
CA ILE A 194 -6.04 29.08 18.44
C ILE A 194 -7.26 29.99 18.26
N ALA A 195 -8.02 29.82 17.18
CA ALA A 195 -9.19 30.63 16.89
C ALA A 195 -10.30 30.44 17.94
N ARG A 196 -10.40 29.26 18.56
CA ARG A 196 -11.31 28.96 19.67
C ARG A 196 -10.81 29.46 21.03
N GLY A 197 -9.59 29.97 21.12
CA GLY A 197 -8.97 30.41 22.38
C GLY A 197 -8.61 29.25 23.31
N GLU A 198 -8.46 28.04 22.76
CA GLU A 198 -8.00 26.88 23.52
C GLU A 198 -6.52 27.05 23.89
N VAL A 199 -6.14 26.58 25.08
CA VAL A 199 -4.74 26.61 25.51
C VAL A 199 -4.00 25.53 24.72
N ILE A 200 -3.03 25.95 23.91
CA ILE A 200 -2.17 25.04 23.16
C ILE A 200 -1.19 24.39 24.15
N GLU A 201 -1.23 23.07 24.25
CA GLU A 201 -0.24 22.34 25.03
C GLU A 201 1.14 22.45 24.34
N PRO A 202 2.25 22.54 25.09
CA PRO A 202 3.58 22.68 24.49
C PRO A 202 3.97 21.50 23.58
N GLU A 203 3.34 20.34 23.75
CA GLU A 203 3.49 19.18 22.86
C GLU A 203 2.83 19.42 21.49
N ASP A 204 1.65 20.05 21.45
CA ASP A 204 0.98 20.48 20.20
C ASP A 204 1.75 21.61 19.48
N ALA A 205 2.46 22.45 20.23
CA ALA A 205 3.30 23.51 19.67
C ALA A 205 4.62 22.99 19.07
N GLY A 206 5.05 21.77 19.45
CA GLY A 206 6.27 21.14 18.97
C GLY A 206 6.18 20.55 17.56
N ALA A 207 4.96 20.38 17.02
CA ALA A 207 4.76 19.86 15.67
C ALA A 207 5.32 20.79 14.56
N GLU A 208 5.50 22.09 14.84
CA GLU A 208 6.18 23.02 13.92
C GLU A 208 7.72 22.97 14.05
N GLN A 209 8.28 22.35 15.10
CA GLN A 209 9.73 22.30 15.35
C GLN A 209 10.37 20.90 15.23
N SER A 210 9.58 19.85 14.98
CA SER A 210 10.13 18.53 14.63
C SER A 210 10.73 18.47 13.22
N GLU A 211 10.86 19.61 12.51
CA GLU A 211 11.60 19.76 11.26
C GLU A 211 13.04 19.18 11.33
N GLU A 212 13.64 19.10 12.52
CA GLU A 212 14.99 18.52 12.71
C GLU A 212 15.02 16.98 12.84
N LEU A 213 13.90 16.28 13.02
CA LEU A 213 13.91 14.82 13.25
C LEU A 213 13.49 13.98 12.04
N PHE A 214 13.05 14.62 10.96
CA PHE A 214 12.97 14.01 9.62
C PHE A 214 14.17 14.45 8.78
N GLU A 215 15.37 14.23 9.32
CA GLU A 215 16.65 14.37 8.63
C GLU A 215 16.64 13.54 7.34
N THR A 216 16.19 14.16 6.25
CA THR A 216 16.62 14.01 4.84
C THR A 216 15.49 14.25 3.82
N GLY A 217 14.76 15.36 3.93
CA GLY A 217 14.06 15.93 2.76
C GLY A 217 12.77 15.24 2.33
N SER A 218 12.28 14.25 3.08
CA SER A 218 11.08 13.48 2.75
C SER A 218 9.87 14.38 2.43
N ILE A 219 9.55 15.42 3.20
CA ILE A 219 8.33 16.24 2.98
C ILE A 219 8.39 17.11 1.70
N ILE A 220 9.59 17.44 1.21
CA ILE A 220 9.73 18.45 0.16
C ILE A 220 9.46 17.87 -1.23
N PHE A 221 9.69 16.56 -1.44
CA PHE A 221 9.71 15.95 -2.76
C PHE A 221 8.36 16.04 -3.50
N ALA A 222 7.25 15.71 -2.85
CA ALA A 222 5.91 15.77 -3.45
C ALA A 222 5.52 17.21 -3.84
N LYS A 223 5.99 18.21 -3.09
CA LYS A 223 5.73 19.64 -3.33
C LYS A 223 6.50 20.17 -4.54
N MET A 224 7.60 19.52 -4.90
CA MET A 224 8.46 19.90 -6.02
C MET A 224 8.06 19.26 -7.34
N LEU A 225 7.17 18.26 -7.34
CA LEU A 225 6.67 17.66 -8.57
C LEU A 225 5.86 18.68 -9.38
N ASP A 226 6.35 19.00 -10.58
CA ASP A 226 5.63 19.85 -11.52
C ASP A 226 4.52 19.07 -12.26
N ALA A 227 3.69 19.79 -13.02
CA ALA A 227 2.58 19.20 -13.75
C ALA A 227 3.02 18.16 -14.80
N ASN A 228 4.18 18.37 -15.45
CA ASN A 228 4.69 17.44 -16.45
C ASN A 228 5.20 16.16 -15.79
N GLN A 229 5.84 16.26 -14.63
CA GLN A 229 6.33 15.11 -13.86
C GLN A 229 5.16 14.27 -13.32
N LYS A 230 4.12 14.91 -12.79
CA LYS A 230 2.88 14.23 -12.39
C LYS A 230 2.25 13.51 -13.57
N GLN A 231 2.13 14.21 -14.71
CA GLN A 231 1.60 13.64 -15.94
C GLN A 231 2.43 12.43 -16.43
N ALA A 232 3.76 12.51 -16.37
CA ALA A 232 4.64 11.41 -16.78
C ALA A 232 4.48 10.18 -15.88
N LEU A 233 4.34 10.36 -14.57
CA LEU A 233 4.08 9.27 -13.61
C LEU A 233 2.68 8.67 -13.79
N SER A 234 1.66 9.50 -14.06
CA SER A 234 0.35 9.00 -14.46
C SER A 234 0.42 8.19 -15.76
N ASP A 235 1.12 8.70 -16.77
CA ASP A 235 1.26 8.02 -18.07
C ASP A 235 2.03 6.71 -17.94
N LEU A 236 3.03 6.66 -17.05
CA LEU A 236 3.74 5.42 -16.72
C LEU A 236 2.79 4.34 -16.19
N LEU A 237 1.94 4.69 -15.21
CA LEU A 237 0.94 3.77 -14.65
C LEU A 237 -0.06 3.29 -15.71
N LEU A 238 -0.64 4.25 -16.45
CA LEU A 238 -1.74 3.99 -17.37
C LEU A 238 -1.28 3.23 -18.62
N ASN A 239 -0.07 3.48 -19.13
CA ASN A 239 0.47 2.79 -20.30
C ASN A 239 1.14 1.45 -19.94
N GLY A 240 1.62 1.30 -18.70
CA GLY A 240 2.29 0.07 -18.25
C GLY A 240 1.38 -1.17 -18.32
N ALA A 241 0.08 -1.02 -18.04
CA ALA A 241 -0.86 -2.13 -18.08
C ALA A 241 -1.05 -2.73 -19.48
N SER A 242 -0.99 -1.90 -20.53
CA SER A 242 -1.17 -2.39 -21.90
C SER A 242 0.01 -3.23 -22.40
N ALA A 243 1.22 -2.97 -21.91
CA ALA A 243 2.42 -3.71 -22.33
C ALA A 243 2.46 -5.15 -21.76
N ASN A 244 1.81 -5.38 -20.63
CA ASN A 244 1.82 -6.69 -19.95
C ASN A 244 0.74 -7.66 -20.47
N ALA A 245 -0.22 -7.18 -21.27
CA ALA A 245 -1.35 -8.00 -21.74
C ALA A 245 -1.01 -8.98 -22.89
N GLU A 246 0.19 -8.89 -23.49
CA GLU A 246 0.56 -9.73 -24.65
C GLU A 246 1.34 -11.02 -24.28
N GLY A 247 1.57 -11.30 -23.00
CA GLY A 247 2.22 -12.53 -22.52
C GLY A 247 1.29 -13.38 -21.63
N GLU A 248 1.24 -14.69 -21.85
CA GLU A 248 0.51 -15.66 -21.00
C GLU A 248 1.11 -15.84 -19.59
N GLU A 249 2.21 -15.16 -19.26
CA GLU A 249 2.70 -15.11 -17.88
C GLU A 249 1.79 -14.17 -17.09
N GLU A 250 1.08 -14.74 -16.12
CA GLU A 250 0.24 -14.03 -15.13
C GLU A 250 0.79 -12.63 -14.87
N SER A 251 -0.04 -11.61 -15.10
CA SER A 251 0.27 -10.20 -14.87
C SER A 251 0.70 -9.96 -13.43
N ARG A 252 1.96 -10.27 -13.10
CA ARG A 252 2.52 -10.00 -11.79
C ARG A 252 2.54 -8.50 -11.64
N SER A 253 1.77 -8.01 -10.67
CA SER A 253 1.81 -6.61 -10.26
C SER A 253 3.26 -6.21 -10.05
N ILE A 254 3.70 -5.14 -10.71
CA ILE A 254 5.05 -4.66 -10.52
C ILE A 254 5.08 -3.99 -9.15
N ARG A 255 6.01 -4.42 -8.29
CA ARG A 255 6.18 -3.82 -6.97
C ARG A 255 6.36 -2.31 -7.11
N GLY A 256 5.55 -1.52 -6.40
CA GLY A 256 5.53 -0.06 -6.53
C GLY A 256 4.33 0.50 -7.31
N ASP A 257 3.59 -0.33 -8.06
CA ASP A 257 2.40 0.11 -8.80
C ASP A 257 1.26 0.52 -7.85
N ALA A 258 1.12 -0.14 -6.69
CA ALA A 258 0.14 0.23 -5.68
C ALA A 258 0.39 1.66 -5.14
N GLU A 259 1.63 1.97 -4.78
CA GLU A 259 2.01 3.32 -4.33
C GLU A 259 1.85 4.36 -5.44
N LEU A 260 2.09 3.96 -6.70
CA LEU A 260 1.88 4.82 -7.86
C LEU A 260 0.39 5.12 -8.10
N VAL A 261 -0.49 4.12 -7.95
CA VAL A 261 -1.95 4.31 -7.98
C VAL A 261 -2.37 5.33 -6.92
N GLU A 262 -1.89 5.18 -5.69
CA GLU A 262 -2.23 6.08 -4.58
C GLU A 262 -1.75 7.53 -4.81
N LEU A 263 -0.59 7.70 -5.44
CA LEU A 263 -0.06 9.01 -5.86
C LEU A 263 -0.94 9.66 -6.95
N VAL A 264 -1.24 8.90 -8.00
CA VAL A 264 -2.05 9.38 -9.13
C VAL A 264 -3.48 9.71 -8.68
N GLN A 265 -4.02 8.95 -7.73
CA GLN A 265 -5.30 9.23 -7.08
C GLN A 265 -5.30 10.59 -6.39
N ARG A 266 -4.26 10.92 -5.60
CA ARG A 266 -4.14 12.23 -4.93
C ARG A 266 -4.05 13.40 -5.90
N TRP A 267 -3.46 13.18 -7.07
CA TRP A 267 -3.41 14.22 -8.11
C TRP A 267 -4.74 14.40 -8.85
N GLY A 268 -5.70 13.50 -8.64
CA GLY A 268 -7.03 13.57 -9.24
C GLY A 268 -7.01 13.31 -10.75
N ASP A 269 -6.13 12.44 -11.25
CA ASP A 269 -6.10 12.10 -12.67
C ASP A 269 -7.42 11.41 -13.08
N ALA A 270 -8.19 12.09 -13.94
CA ALA A 270 -9.51 11.65 -14.35
C ALA A 270 -9.52 10.32 -15.13
N ARG A 271 -8.34 9.86 -15.61
CA ARG A 271 -8.20 8.60 -16.35
C ARG A 271 -8.08 7.39 -15.42
N LEU A 272 -7.67 7.60 -14.16
CA LEU A 272 -7.40 6.54 -13.20
C LEU A 272 -8.61 5.63 -12.92
N PRO A 273 -9.85 6.14 -12.71
CA PRO A 273 -11.00 5.26 -12.48
C PRO A 273 -11.27 4.28 -13.62
N THR A 274 -11.14 4.73 -14.87
CA THR A 274 -11.35 3.86 -16.03
C THR A 274 -10.30 2.76 -16.10
N TYR A 275 -9.05 3.10 -15.81
CA TYR A 275 -7.95 2.15 -15.71
C TYR A 275 -8.17 1.11 -14.60
N LEU A 276 -8.55 1.54 -13.39
CA LEU A 276 -8.81 0.64 -12.28
C LEU A 276 -10.02 -0.26 -12.54
N LEU A 277 -11.07 0.25 -13.22
CA LEU A 277 -12.20 -0.58 -13.65
C LEU A 277 -11.78 -1.66 -14.65
N GLU A 278 -10.82 -1.38 -15.54
CA GLU A 278 -10.27 -2.40 -16.43
C GLU A 278 -9.50 -3.48 -15.67
N GLN A 279 -8.67 -3.08 -14.69
CA GLN A 279 -8.01 -4.05 -13.79
C GLN A 279 -9.02 -4.88 -13.00
N LEU A 280 -10.05 -4.23 -12.45
CA LEU A 280 -11.10 -4.87 -11.67
C LEU A 280 -11.84 -5.95 -12.47
N ARG A 281 -12.12 -5.71 -13.76
CA ARG A 281 -12.76 -6.69 -14.65
C ARG A 281 -11.88 -7.90 -14.95
N ASN A 282 -10.56 -7.74 -14.88
CA ASN A 282 -9.58 -8.78 -15.17
C ASN A 282 -9.10 -9.50 -13.90
N SER A 283 -9.46 -9.01 -12.71
CA SER A 283 -9.10 -9.63 -11.45
C SER A 283 -10.04 -10.78 -11.11
N SER A 284 -9.47 -11.89 -10.65
CA SER A 284 -10.22 -13.05 -10.13
C SER A 284 -10.07 -13.24 -8.62
N ASP A 285 -9.09 -12.56 -8.01
CA ASP A 285 -8.81 -12.67 -6.59
C ASP A 285 -9.75 -11.76 -5.79
N ALA A 286 -10.49 -12.34 -4.83
CA ALA A 286 -11.52 -11.63 -4.10
C ALA A 286 -10.96 -10.49 -3.24
N TYR A 287 -9.75 -10.67 -2.67
CA TYR A 287 -9.11 -9.63 -1.87
C TYR A 287 -8.69 -8.44 -2.75
N ALA A 288 -7.99 -8.72 -3.87
CA ALA A 288 -7.62 -7.69 -4.84
C ALA A 288 -8.84 -6.97 -5.44
N VAL A 289 -9.95 -7.69 -5.68
CA VAL A 289 -11.21 -7.08 -6.12
C VAL A 289 -11.75 -6.09 -5.08
N SER A 290 -11.74 -6.46 -3.80
CA SER A 290 -12.18 -5.59 -2.70
C SER A 290 -11.38 -4.29 -2.64
N GLU A 291 -10.05 -4.39 -2.67
CA GLU A 291 -9.14 -3.23 -2.66
C GLU A 291 -9.35 -2.30 -3.86
N LEU A 292 -9.55 -2.88 -5.06
CA LEU A 292 -9.86 -2.11 -6.26
C LEU A 292 -11.22 -1.41 -6.16
N MET A 293 -12.25 -2.09 -5.63
CA MET A 293 -13.57 -1.48 -5.42
C MET A 293 -13.52 -0.31 -4.44
N ASN A 294 -12.79 -0.44 -3.34
CA ASN A 294 -12.57 0.63 -2.37
C ASN A 294 -11.82 1.82 -2.98
N SER A 295 -10.77 1.55 -3.75
CA SER A 295 -10.01 2.60 -4.45
C SER A 295 -10.88 3.35 -5.46
N ILE A 296 -11.64 2.63 -6.29
CA ILE A 296 -12.52 3.21 -7.31
C ILE A 296 -13.63 4.04 -6.66
N SER A 297 -14.30 3.53 -5.63
CA SER A 297 -15.39 4.25 -4.96
C SER A 297 -14.90 5.55 -4.31
N ALA A 298 -13.73 5.52 -3.67
CA ALA A 298 -13.08 6.70 -3.10
C ALA A 298 -12.73 7.76 -4.16
N ILE A 299 -12.24 7.35 -5.36
CA ILE A 299 -11.93 8.30 -6.44
C ILE A 299 -13.21 8.89 -7.07
N LEU A 300 -14.25 8.07 -7.20
CA LEU A 300 -15.53 8.51 -7.77
C LEU A 300 -16.32 9.40 -6.82
N ASP A 301 -16.08 9.30 -5.51
CA ASP A 301 -16.86 9.95 -4.44
C ASP A 301 -18.36 9.64 -4.57
N ASP A 302 -18.67 8.35 -4.81
CA ASP A 302 -20.04 7.88 -5.03
C ASP A 302 -20.51 7.00 -3.86
N GLN A 303 -21.56 7.45 -3.16
CA GLN A 303 -22.06 6.78 -1.95
C GLN A 303 -22.57 5.35 -2.23
N GLN A 304 -23.20 5.12 -3.38
CA GLN A 304 -23.71 3.79 -3.75
C GLN A 304 -22.57 2.83 -4.09
N ALA A 305 -21.59 3.29 -4.88
CA ALA A 305 -20.38 2.51 -5.14
C ALA A 305 -19.63 2.18 -3.85
N SER A 306 -19.54 3.13 -2.91
CA SER A 306 -18.89 2.93 -1.61
C SER A 306 -19.59 1.85 -0.78
N SER A 307 -20.93 1.88 -0.70
CA SER A 307 -21.71 0.86 0.02
C SER A 307 -21.57 -0.53 -0.61
N LEU A 308 -21.52 -0.63 -1.94
CA LEU A 308 -21.27 -1.89 -2.63
C LEU A 308 -19.86 -2.43 -2.38
N ALA A 309 -18.84 -1.54 -2.35
CA ALA A 309 -17.47 -1.91 -2.03
C ALA A 309 -17.33 -2.43 -0.60
N GLU A 310 -17.93 -1.75 0.38
CA GLU A 310 -17.96 -2.16 1.79
C GLU A 310 -18.59 -3.55 1.95
N ARG A 311 -19.77 -3.77 1.36
CA ARG A 311 -20.45 -5.08 1.37
C ARG A 311 -19.63 -6.19 0.73
N TYR A 312 -18.91 -5.90 -0.36
CA TYR A 312 -18.01 -6.88 -0.97
C TYR A 312 -16.88 -7.23 -0.01
N SER A 313 -16.28 -6.21 0.63
CA SER A 313 -15.17 -6.39 1.56
C SER A 313 -15.53 -7.26 2.77
N GLU A 314 -16.75 -7.13 3.29
CA GLU A 314 -17.26 -7.95 4.41
C GLU A 314 -17.24 -9.45 4.11
N ILE A 315 -17.41 -9.83 2.84
CA ILE A 315 -17.47 -11.23 2.41
C ILE A 315 -16.26 -11.66 1.57
N ALA A 316 -15.23 -10.83 1.43
CA ALA A 316 -14.09 -11.12 0.56
C ALA A 316 -13.29 -12.35 1.02
N TYR A 317 -13.22 -12.57 2.33
CA TYR A 317 -12.47 -13.67 2.97
C TYR A 317 -13.26 -14.98 3.08
N GLU A 318 -14.55 -14.95 2.75
CA GLU A 318 -15.43 -16.10 2.93
C GLU A 318 -15.23 -17.14 1.82
N GLU A 319 -15.25 -18.42 2.18
CA GLU A 319 -15.06 -19.52 1.23
C GLU A 319 -16.11 -19.49 0.11
N ASP A 320 -15.65 -19.69 -1.14
CA ASP A 320 -16.50 -19.70 -2.35
C ASP A 320 -17.76 -20.56 -2.20
N SER A 321 -17.68 -21.70 -1.49
CA SER A 321 -18.78 -22.66 -1.31
C SER A 321 -19.68 -22.41 -0.11
N GLY A 322 -19.37 -21.44 0.76
CA GLY A 322 -20.21 -21.12 1.91
C GLY A 322 -21.58 -20.60 1.45
N GLU A 323 -22.66 -21.08 2.09
CA GLU A 323 -24.03 -20.62 1.83
C GLU A 323 -24.32 -19.37 2.68
N VAL A 324 -24.92 -18.35 2.06
CA VAL A 324 -25.43 -17.15 2.74
C VAL A 324 -26.95 -17.13 2.60
N GLU A 325 -27.62 -16.96 3.72
CA GLU A 325 -29.03 -16.57 3.71
C GLU A 325 -29.11 -15.11 3.32
N THR A 326 -29.36 -14.83 2.04
CA THR A 326 -29.61 -13.45 1.61
C THR A 326 -30.95 -13.02 2.19
N GLU A 327 -30.92 -12.13 3.18
CA GLU A 327 -32.10 -11.36 3.51
C GLU A 327 -32.57 -10.70 2.22
N ASN A 328 -33.85 -10.89 1.86
CA ASN A 328 -34.45 -10.26 0.69
C ASN A 328 -34.40 -8.74 0.89
N GLU A 329 -33.25 -8.12 0.63
CA GLU A 329 -33.14 -6.68 0.47
C GLU A 329 -34.15 -6.33 -0.63
N PRO A 330 -35.13 -5.49 -0.34
CA PRO A 330 -36.14 -5.16 -1.32
C PRO A 330 -35.43 -4.58 -2.55
N GLU A 331 -35.61 -5.20 -3.72
CA GLU A 331 -35.10 -4.79 -5.04
C GLU A 331 -35.55 -3.37 -5.47
N ASN A 332 -36.07 -2.56 -4.55
CA ASN A 332 -36.84 -1.35 -4.80
C ASN A 332 -36.00 -0.05 -4.75
N GLU A 333 -34.67 -0.14 -4.74
CA GLU A 333 -33.82 1.06 -4.89
C GLU A 333 -33.63 1.49 -6.35
N ALA A 334 -34.20 0.76 -7.32
CA ALA A 334 -34.01 1.01 -8.75
C ALA A 334 -34.68 2.28 -9.34
N SER A 335 -35.18 3.25 -8.56
CA SER A 335 -35.84 4.43 -9.17
C SER A 335 -35.85 5.77 -8.45
N ALA A 336 -35.12 5.96 -7.34
CA ALA A 336 -35.07 7.27 -6.68
C ALA A 336 -34.03 8.25 -7.29
N ASP A 337 -34.01 8.41 -8.61
CA ASP A 337 -33.53 9.65 -9.26
C ASP A 337 -34.65 10.72 -9.07
N VAL A 338 -34.98 11.04 -7.81
CA VAL A 338 -35.84 12.20 -7.49
C VAL A 338 -34.91 13.36 -7.19
N ASP A 339 -34.74 14.17 -8.22
CA ASP A 339 -34.14 15.50 -8.24
C ASP A 339 -34.59 16.31 -7.00
N SER A 340 -33.77 16.32 -5.95
CA SER A 340 -34.01 17.06 -4.72
C SER A 340 -33.70 18.54 -4.95
N GLN A 341 -34.53 19.21 -5.75
CA GLN A 341 -34.72 20.65 -5.66
C GLN A 341 -35.60 20.93 -4.44
N VAL A 342 -34.95 21.13 -3.29
CA VAL A 342 -35.58 21.62 -2.05
C VAL A 342 -36.11 23.02 -2.31
N ASN A 343 -37.42 23.12 -2.55
CA ASN A 343 -38.16 24.36 -2.48
C ASN A 343 -38.63 24.54 -1.02
N SER A 344 -38.08 25.54 -0.36
CA SER A 344 -38.49 26.05 0.95
C SER A 344 -39.95 26.48 0.93
N ILE A 345 -40.81 25.81 1.70
CA ILE A 345 -42.11 26.34 2.11
C ILE A 345 -42.30 26.06 3.60
N THR A 346 -42.26 27.15 4.35
CA THR A 346 -42.86 27.36 5.68
C THR A 346 -44.33 27.00 5.69
N GLU A 347 -44.82 26.37 6.77
CA GLU A 347 -45.93 26.91 7.58
C GLU A 347 -46.26 26.03 8.79
N ASP A 348 -46.51 26.73 9.90
CA ASP A 348 -47.12 26.26 11.14
C ASP A 348 -48.42 25.47 10.92
N SER A 349 -48.65 24.46 11.74
CA SER A 349 -49.94 24.27 12.42
C SER A 349 -49.88 23.19 13.50
N GLU A 350 -50.08 23.63 14.74
CA GLU A 350 -50.66 22.84 15.81
C GLU A 350 -52.02 22.27 15.37
N ASN A 351 -52.28 20.99 15.63
CA ASN A 351 -53.63 20.62 16.05
C ASN A 351 -53.71 19.30 16.83
N ASP A 352 -54.53 19.38 17.88
CA ASP A 352 -54.91 18.39 18.87
C ASP A 352 -55.64 17.16 18.29
N ALA A 353 -55.59 16.08 19.07
CA ALA A 353 -56.25 14.77 18.94
C ALA A 353 -57.81 14.84 19.05
N PRO A 354 -58.58 13.74 19.25
CA PRO A 354 -58.46 12.32 18.89
C PRO A 354 -59.74 11.78 18.17
N ALA A 355 -59.76 10.50 17.75
CA ALA A 355 -60.83 9.51 17.97
C ALA A 355 -61.06 8.52 16.81
N ALA A 356 -60.98 7.23 17.18
CA ALA A 356 -61.79 6.08 16.78
C ALA A 356 -62.39 6.03 15.36
N SER A 357 -61.96 5.05 14.57
CA SER A 357 -62.81 4.46 13.52
C SER A 357 -62.36 3.04 13.15
N SER A 358 -63.29 2.10 13.34
CA SER A 358 -63.52 0.88 12.53
C SER A 358 -62.32 0.03 12.12
N PHE A 359 -62.13 -1.06 12.87
CA PHE A 359 -61.59 -2.33 12.36
C PHE A 359 -62.54 -2.88 11.29
N GLU A 360 -62.11 -2.92 10.04
CA GLU A 360 -62.68 -3.79 9.00
C GLU A 360 -61.75 -4.98 8.81
N ASP A 361 -62.34 -6.18 8.83
CA ASP A 361 -61.71 -7.47 8.56
C ASP A 361 -61.15 -7.47 7.13
N GLU A 362 -59.87 -7.13 6.97
CA GLU A 362 -59.12 -7.45 5.76
C GLU A 362 -58.74 -8.94 5.78
N ALA A 363 -59.24 -9.63 4.76
CA ALA A 363 -58.91 -11.01 4.48
C ALA A 363 -57.39 -11.17 4.42
N VAL A 364 -56.84 -11.97 5.33
CA VAL A 364 -55.46 -12.46 5.32
C VAL A 364 -55.26 -13.19 3.99
N VAL A 365 -54.74 -12.48 2.99
CA VAL A 365 -54.18 -13.08 1.80
C VAL A 365 -52.94 -13.82 2.29
N GLU A 366 -53.03 -15.13 2.41
CA GLU A 366 -51.87 -16.02 2.55
C GLU A 366 -51.01 -15.82 1.30
N SER A 367 -50.15 -14.80 1.33
CA SER A 367 -49.08 -14.65 0.36
C SER A 367 -48.16 -15.85 0.55
N GLU A 368 -48.14 -16.74 -0.44
CA GLU A 368 -47.19 -17.85 -0.53
C GLU A 368 -45.78 -17.29 -0.26
N ARG A 369 -45.25 -17.55 0.94
CA ARG A 369 -43.87 -17.19 1.28
C ARG A 369 -42.97 -18.08 0.43
N GLU A 370 -42.47 -17.54 -0.67
CA GLU A 370 -41.38 -18.18 -1.40
C GLU A 370 -40.21 -18.38 -0.43
N GLU A 371 -39.74 -19.62 -0.32
CA GLU A 371 -38.57 -19.93 0.50
C GLU A 371 -37.36 -19.15 -0.05
N PRO A 372 -36.56 -18.50 0.82
CA PRO A 372 -35.42 -17.71 0.38
C PRO A 372 -34.46 -18.59 -0.40
N LYS A 373 -34.07 -18.15 -1.60
CA LYS A 373 -33.05 -18.84 -2.40
C LYS A 373 -31.73 -18.71 -1.65
N LYS A 374 -31.12 -19.84 -1.33
CA LYS A 374 -29.75 -19.89 -0.80
C LYS A 374 -28.77 -19.59 -1.94
N LEU A 375 -27.90 -18.60 -1.74
CA LEU A 375 -26.81 -18.27 -2.66
C LEU A 375 -25.47 -18.61 -1.99
N THR A 376 -24.48 -18.93 -2.80
CA THR A 376 -23.10 -19.08 -2.33
C THR A 376 -22.41 -17.72 -2.22
N TYR A 377 -21.40 -17.58 -1.36
CA TYR A 377 -20.60 -16.34 -1.28
C TYR A 377 -20.00 -15.93 -2.63
N LYS A 378 -19.60 -16.90 -3.45
CA LYS A 378 -19.12 -16.65 -4.82
C LYS A 378 -20.18 -15.95 -5.67
N GLU A 379 -21.42 -16.43 -5.64
CA GLU A 379 -22.54 -15.83 -6.39
C GLU A 379 -22.89 -14.45 -5.86
N VAL A 380 -22.88 -14.25 -4.54
CA VAL A 380 -23.12 -12.95 -3.91
C VAL A 380 -22.02 -11.95 -4.31
N ARG A 381 -20.74 -12.33 -4.25
CA ARG A 381 -19.61 -11.50 -4.70
C ARG A 381 -19.76 -11.11 -6.17
N GLN A 382 -20.14 -12.05 -7.03
CA GLN A 382 -20.35 -11.78 -8.46
C GLN A 382 -21.50 -10.79 -8.71
N ASP A 383 -22.61 -10.91 -7.98
CA ASP A 383 -23.74 -9.98 -8.07
C ASP A 383 -23.36 -8.57 -7.60
N ILE A 384 -22.70 -8.45 -6.43
CA ILE A 384 -22.22 -7.16 -5.91
C ILE A 384 -21.25 -6.51 -6.90
N LEU A 385 -20.28 -7.27 -7.43
CA LEU A 385 -19.31 -6.79 -8.42
C LEU A 385 -20.01 -6.29 -9.69
N ALA A 386 -21.01 -7.03 -10.20
CA ALA A 386 -21.76 -6.62 -11.39
C ALA A 386 -22.50 -5.29 -11.17
N ARG A 387 -23.19 -5.13 -10.03
CA ARG A 387 -23.88 -3.88 -9.66
C ARG A 387 -22.90 -2.73 -9.47
N PHE A 388 -21.73 -3.00 -8.87
CA PHE A 388 -20.68 -2.00 -8.67
C PHE A 388 -20.14 -1.49 -10.01
N LEU A 389 -19.83 -2.39 -10.95
CA LEU A 389 -19.36 -2.03 -12.28
C LEU A 389 -20.41 -1.18 -13.02
N GLU A 390 -21.68 -1.58 -12.99
CA GLU A 390 -22.77 -0.81 -13.60
C GLU A 390 -22.90 0.60 -12.99
N ARG A 391 -22.80 0.71 -11.67
CA ARG A 391 -22.85 2.01 -10.97
C ARG A 391 -21.69 2.91 -11.38
N CYS A 392 -20.46 2.38 -11.37
CA CYS A 392 -19.27 3.13 -11.74
C CYS A 392 -19.33 3.64 -13.19
N GLU A 393 -19.80 2.81 -14.12
CA GLU A 393 -20.00 3.21 -15.52
C GLU A 393 -21.03 4.34 -15.66
N LYS A 394 -22.15 4.28 -14.92
CA LYS A 394 -23.15 5.37 -14.90
C LYS A 394 -22.56 6.67 -14.35
N VAL A 395 -21.78 6.62 -13.28
CA VAL A 395 -21.14 7.79 -12.67
C VAL A 395 -20.14 8.42 -13.64
N LEU A 396 -19.28 7.60 -14.27
CA LEU A 396 -18.31 8.06 -15.25
C LEU A 396 -18.96 8.65 -16.51
N ALA A 397 -20.10 8.11 -16.95
CA ALA A 397 -20.86 8.66 -18.08
C ALA A 397 -21.50 10.02 -17.78
N LYS A 398 -21.84 10.31 -16.52
CA LYS A 398 -22.44 11.58 -16.08
C LYS A 398 -21.39 12.69 -15.86
N LYS A 399 -20.15 12.34 -15.47
CA LYS A 399 -19.11 13.32 -15.14
C LYS A 399 -18.71 14.07 -16.44
N PRO A 400 -18.91 15.39 -16.53
CA PRO A 400 -18.53 16.14 -17.71
C PRO A 400 -17.03 15.95 -17.93
N GLN A 401 -16.63 15.57 -19.14
CA GLN A 401 -15.22 15.54 -19.50
C GLN A 401 -14.72 16.98 -19.40
N VAL A 402 -14.11 17.31 -18.27
CA VAL A 402 -13.44 18.59 -18.07
C VAL A 402 -12.30 18.58 -19.08
N HIS A 403 -12.49 19.26 -20.20
CA HIS A 403 -11.40 19.54 -21.12
C HIS A 403 -10.42 20.43 -20.37
N ILE A 404 -9.39 19.80 -19.82
CA ILE A 404 -8.20 20.49 -19.33
C ILE A 404 -7.59 21.16 -20.56
N GLN A 405 -7.87 22.45 -20.74
CA GLN A 405 -7.18 23.27 -21.72
C GLN A 405 -5.77 23.48 -21.18
N ASN A 406 -4.82 22.70 -21.70
CA ASN A 406 -3.39 22.84 -21.43
C ASN A 406 -2.85 24.20 -21.90
#